data_AF-A0A2D6TMT8-F1
#
_entry.id   AF-A0A2D6TMT8-F1
#
_cell.length_a   1.000
_cell.length_b   1.000
_cell.length_c   1.000
_cell.angle_alpha   90.00
_cell.angle_beta   90.00
_cell.angle_gamma   90.00
#
_symmetry.space_group_name_H-M   'P 1'
#
loop_
_entity.id
_entity.type
_entity.pdbx_description
1 polymer ?
#
loop_
_entity_poly.entity_id
_entity_poly.type
_entity_poly.pdbx_seq_one_letter_code
_entity_poly.pdbx_strand_id
1 'polypeptide(L)'
;MTENNYEPERYQYASVAAKFLGAKDVVSAGKSLEKMAIEGGMAEDLLPLMNGTTSNPREVKSAIEHFNGKYEEAIGKKNMSYVFEKYKPIFNDYLGEENTNDLEKDFGKIKDELYGDFITNVEKAKEIVESETGNFSEEQKKEAEKVLEKYGWVYANIKQFDQLYMDDLMKSIRKKSIREGFDQLKEKRAANDLEYRQAA
;
A
#
# COMPACT_ATOMS: atom_id res chain seq x y z
N MET A 1 18.82 -15.84 -15.19
CA MET A 1 18.09 -15.11 -14.14
C MET A 1 17.00 -14.32 -14.85
N THR A 2 15.78 -14.83 -14.86
CA THR A 2 14.63 -14.08 -15.38
C THR A 2 14.35 -12.99 -14.37
N GLU A 3 14.56 -11.72 -14.75
CA GLU A 3 14.02 -10.59 -14.01
C GLU A 3 12.52 -10.84 -13.88
N ASN A 4 12.11 -11.20 -12.66
CA ASN A 4 10.74 -11.48 -12.32
C ASN A 4 9.98 -10.15 -12.34
N ASN A 5 9.59 -9.70 -13.53
CA ASN A 5 8.64 -8.61 -13.75
C ASN A 5 7.24 -9.10 -13.37
N TYR A 6 7.04 -9.37 -12.09
CA TYR A 6 5.71 -9.58 -11.56
C TYR A 6 4.94 -8.26 -11.55
N GLU A 7 3.65 -8.30 -11.90
CA GLU A 7 2.78 -7.14 -11.82
C GLU A 7 2.62 -6.66 -10.36
N PRO A 8 2.73 -5.35 -10.07
CA PRO A 8 2.56 -4.80 -8.72
C PRO A 8 1.29 -5.25 -8.02
N GLU A 9 0.19 -5.42 -8.76
CA GLU A 9 -1.11 -5.90 -8.27
C GLU A 9 -1.00 -7.20 -7.47
N ARG A 10 -0.04 -8.06 -7.83
CA ARG A 10 0.20 -9.34 -7.15
C ARG A 10 0.56 -9.16 -5.67
N TYR A 11 1.20 -8.04 -5.33
CA TYR A 11 1.77 -7.78 -4.00
C TYR A 11 1.11 -6.60 -3.26
N GLN A 12 0.18 -5.87 -3.88
CA GLN A 12 -0.38 -4.63 -3.31
C GLN A 12 -1.04 -4.81 -1.93
N TYR A 13 -1.60 -5.99 -1.65
CA TYR A 13 -2.18 -6.27 -0.34
C TYR A 13 -1.12 -6.47 0.77
N ALA A 14 0.16 -6.63 0.45
CA ALA A 14 1.23 -6.54 1.43
C ALA A 14 1.40 -5.11 1.96
N SER A 15 1.24 -4.09 1.11
CA SER A 15 1.24 -2.68 1.53
C SER A 15 0.02 -2.34 2.37
N VAL A 16 -1.14 -2.93 2.03
CA VAL A 16 -2.34 -2.87 2.87
C VAL A 16 -2.09 -3.52 4.24
N ALA A 17 -1.45 -4.70 4.26
CA ALA A 17 -1.08 -5.39 5.49
C ALA A 17 -0.14 -4.55 6.37
N ALA A 18 0.85 -3.88 5.77
CA ALA A 18 1.76 -2.97 6.46
C ALA A 18 1.03 -1.80 7.13
N LYS A 19 0.04 -1.20 6.46
CA LYS A 19 -0.79 -0.13 7.05
C LYS A 19 -1.59 -0.62 8.26
N PHE A 20 -2.22 -1.80 8.17
CA PHE A 20 -2.92 -2.39 9.32
C PHE A 20 -1.98 -2.73 10.47
N LEU A 21 -0.78 -3.27 10.18
CA LEU A 21 0.22 -3.56 11.20
C LEU A 21 0.71 -2.29 11.91
N GLY A 22 0.92 -1.20 11.15
CA GLY A 22 1.25 0.13 11.71
C GLY A 22 0.15 0.66 12.63
N ALA A 23 -1.12 0.38 12.32
CA ALA A 23 -2.28 0.67 13.16
C ALA A 23 -2.49 -0.35 14.30
N LYS A 24 -1.57 -1.33 14.48
CA LYS A 24 -1.64 -2.42 15.46
C LYS A 24 -2.83 -3.37 15.28
N ASP A 25 -3.43 -3.41 14.10
CA ASP A 25 -4.49 -4.36 13.74
C ASP A 25 -3.88 -5.60 13.05
N VAL A 26 -3.35 -6.50 13.87
CA VAL A 26 -2.68 -7.73 13.40
C VAL A 26 -3.64 -8.67 12.66
N VAL A 27 -4.92 -8.68 13.04
CA VAL A 27 -5.93 -9.53 12.41
C VAL A 27 -6.19 -9.10 10.97
N SER A 28 -6.43 -7.80 10.75
CA SER A 28 -6.62 -7.27 9.40
C SER A 28 -5.33 -7.32 8.57
N ALA A 29 -4.17 -7.20 9.21
CA ALA A 29 -2.88 -7.40 8.53
C ALA A 29 -2.73 -8.84 7.99
N GLY A 30 -3.02 -9.85 8.81
CA GLY A 30 -3.03 -11.26 8.38
C GLY A 30 -4.02 -11.54 7.26
N LYS A 31 -5.24 -10.99 7.35
CA LYS A 31 -6.26 -11.10 6.30
C LYS A 31 -5.87 -10.45 4.98
N SER A 32 -5.06 -9.39 5.05
CA SER A 32 -4.51 -8.75 3.85
C SER A 32 -3.50 -9.66 3.15
N LEU A 33 -2.64 -10.36 3.92
CA LEU A 33 -1.76 -11.39 3.37
C LEU A 33 -2.54 -12.59 2.79
N GLU A 34 -3.62 -13.02 3.45
CA GLU A 34 -4.50 -14.07 2.92
C GLU A 34 -5.10 -13.66 1.57
N LYS A 35 -5.61 -12.43 1.47
CA LYS A 35 -6.16 -11.89 0.21
C LYS A 35 -5.09 -11.80 -0.88
N MET A 36 -3.87 -11.37 -0.52
CA MET A 36 -2.73 -11.38 -1.44
C MET A 36 -2.42 -12.80 -1.95
N ALA A 37 -2.47 -13.79 -1.07
CA ALA A 37 -2.20 -15.18 -1.43
C ALA A 37 -3.22 -15.73 -2.42
N ILE A 38 -4.50 -15.44 -2.18
CA ILE A 38 -5.61 -15.87 -3.04
C ILE A 38 -5.58 -15.14 -4.38
N GLU A 39 -5.55 -13.81 -4.38
CA GLU A 39 -5.66 -13.00 -5.60
C GLU A 39 -4.36 -12.97 -6.40
N GLY A 40 -3.21 -13.06 -5.72
CA GLY A 40 -1.89 -13.08 -6.35
C GLY A 40 -1.40 -14.47 -6.76
N GLY A 41 -2.22 -15.52 -6.62
CA GLY A 41 -1.84 -16.90 -6.97
C GLY A 41 -0.61 -17.39 -6.19
N MET A 42 -0.57 -17.09 -4.89
CA MET A 42 0.49 -17.47 -3.93
C MET A 42 -0.09 -18.25 -2.75
N ALA A 43 -1.28 -18.86 -2.93
CA ALA A 43 -1.99 -19.56 -1.88
C ALA A 43 -1.11 -20.66 -1.25
N GLU A 44 -0.41 -21.45 -2.06
CA GLU A 44 0.45 -22.53 -1.55
C GLU A 44 1.66 -22.01 -0.75
N ASP A 45 2.30 -20.93 -1.22
CA ASP A 45 3.47 -20.32 -0.57
C ASP A 45 3.13 -19.63 0.76
N LEU A 46 1.86 -19.24 0.93
CA LEU A 46 1.39 -18.45 2.07
C LEU A 46 0.37 -19.19 2.94
N LEU A 47 0.08 -20.46 2.65
CA LEU A 47 -0.78 -21.35 3.42
C LEU A 47 -0.55 -21.25 4.95
N PRO A 48 0.70 -21.21 5.46
CA PRO A 48 0.96 -21.04 6.89
C PRO A 48 0.42 -19.73 7.47
N LEU A 49 0.36 -18.66 6.68
CA LEU A 49 -0.14 -17.32 7.05
C LEU A 49 -1.65 -17.16 6.81
N MET A 50 -2.24 -17.98 5.91
CA MET A 50 -3.63 -17.88 5.45
C MET A 50 -4.69 -18.29 6.48
N ASN A 51 -4.34 -19.06 7.51
CA ASN A 51 -5.34 -19.53 8.48
C ASN A 51 -5.77 -18.46 9.50
N GLY A 52 -5.41 -17.18 9.33
CA GLY A 52 -5.75 -16.09 10.26
C GLY A 52 -5.26 -16.31 11.70
N THR A 53 -4.42 -17.31 11.92
CA THR A 53 -4.08 -17.92 13.21
C THR A 53 -2.59 -17.99 13.48
N THR A 54 -1.73 -17.32 12.69
CA THR A 54 -0.34 -17.15 13.11
C THR A 54 -0.31 -16.22 14.32
N SER A 55 -0.44 -16.83 15.50
CA SER A 55 -0.28 -16.26 16.83
C SER A 55 1.15 -15.77 17.08
N ASN A 56 2.02 -15.81 16.07
CA ASN A 56 3.35 -15.24 16.07
C ASN A 56 3.41 -13.93 15.24
N PRO A 57 3.27 -12.76 15.89
CA PRO A 57 3.38 -11.46 15.23
C PRO A 57 4.70 -11.24 14.47
N ARG A 58 5.77 -11.95 14.82
CA ARG A 58 7.08 -11.81 14.14
C ARG A 58 7.03 -12.37 12.73
N GLU A 59 6.40 -13.52 12.53
CA GLU A 59 6.26 -14.15 11.21
C GLU A 59 5.39 -13.30 10.29
N VAL A 60 4.27 -12.78 10.82
CA VAL A 60 3.40 -11.85 10.08
C VAL A 60 4.17 -10.61 9.67
N LYS A 61 4.93 -10.01 10.59
CA LYS A 61 5.74 -8.82 10.30
C LYS A 61 6.79 -9.09 9.22
N SER A 62 7.58 -10.16 9.34
CA SER A 62 8.60 -10.50 8.35
C SER A 62 8.02 -10.80 6.97
N ALA A 63 6.87 -11.48 6.91
CA ALA A 63 6.16 -11.70 5.65
C ALA A 63 5.70 -10.37 5.03
N ILE A 64 5.11 -9.48 5.83
CA ILE A 64 4.70 -8.14 5.37
C ILE A 64 5.90 -7.37 4.82
N GLU A 65 7.01 -7.31 5.55
CA GLU A 65 8.22 -6.60 5.12
C GLU A 65 8.74 -7.14 3.78
N HIS A 66 8.82 -8.46 3.64
CA HIS A 66 9.29 -9.10 2.40
C HIS A 66 8.39 -8.82 1.20
N PHE A 67 7.08 -9.03 1.34
CA PHE A 67 6.15 -8.85 0.22
C PHE A 67 5.85 -7.39 -0.08
N ASN A 68 5.89 -6.51 0.92
CA ASN A 68 5.80 -5.07 0.70
C ASN A 68 7.03 -4.56 -0.06
N GLY A 69 8.23 -5.03 0.28
CA GLY A 69 9.44 -4.72 -0.50
C GLY A 69 9.32 -5.15 -1.97
N LYS A 70 8.72 -6.32 -2.24
CA LYS A 70 8.42 -6.75 -3.61
C LYS A 70 7.41 -5.86 -4.32
N TYR A 71 6.39 -5.38 -3.62
CA TYR A 71 5.46 -4.40 -4.18
C TYR A 71 6.17 -3.10 -4.56
N GLU A 72 6.95 -2.54 -3.63
CA GLU A 72 7.71 -1.29 -3.83
C GLU A 72 8.71 -1.41 -4.98
N GLU A 73 9.40 -2.54 -5.09
CA GLU A 73 10.31 -2.81 -6.21
C GLU A 73 9.54 -2.91 -7.54
N ALA A 74 8.42 -3.65 -7.57
CA ALA A 74 7.64 -3.86 -8.78
C ALA A 74 6.99 -2.55 -9.27
N ILE A 75 6.37 -1.78 -8.39
CA ILE A 75 5.77 -0.48 -8.73
C ILE A 75 6.85 0.53 -9.11
N GLY A 76 8.02 0.49 -8.46
CA GLY A 76 9.15 1.36 -8.76
C GLY A 76 9.71 1.21 -10.17
N LYS A 77 9.63 0.00 -10.74
CA LYS A 77 10.03 -0.30 -12.13
C LYS A 77 8.97 0.08 -13.17
N LYS A 78 7.78 0.52 -12.76
CA LYS A 78 6.75 0.99 -13.68
C LYS A 78 6.96 2.47 -13.97
N ASN A 79 6.52 2.90 -15.15
CA ASN A 79 6.60 4.30 -15.55
C ASN A 79 5.41 5.11 -15.00
N MET A 80 5.53 6.43 -15.05
CA MET A 80 4.49 7.34 -14.56
C MET A 80 3.16 7.23 -15.30
N SER A 81 3.16 6.84 -16.58
CA SER A 81 1.91 6.57 -17.32
C SER A 81 1.15 5.37 -16.74
N TYR A 82 1.83 4.27 -16.41
CA TYR A 82 1.21 3.15 -15.72
C TYR A 82 0.64 3.58 -14.36
N VAL A 83 1.39 4.37 -13.58
CA VAL A 83 0.93 4.85 -12.26
C VAL A 83 -0.30 5.74 -12.39
N PHE A 84 -0.33 6.64 -13.38
CA PHE A 84 -1.49 7.47 -13.66
C PHE A 84 -2.72 6.60 -13.97
N GLU A 85 -2.61 5.66 -14.91
CA GLU A 85 -3.71 4.78 -15.30
C GLU A 85 -4.20 3.90 -14.14
N LYS A 86 -3.28 3.43 -13.28
CA LYS A 86 -3.63 2.70 -12.05
C LYS A 86 -4.53 3.52 -11.12
N TYR A 87 -4.27 4.82 -10.98
CA TYR A 87 -5.01 5.71 -10.08
C TYR A 87 -6.15 6.49 -10.76
N LYS A 88 -6.24 6.47 -12.09
CA LYS A 88 -7.26 7.15 -12.89
C LYS A 88 -8.69 6.89 -12.44
N PRO A 89 -9.10 5.66 -12.07
CA PRO A 89 -10.44 5.43 -11.52
C PRO A 89 -10.73 6.26 -10.26
N ILE A 90 -9.73 6.46 -9.39
CA ILE A 90 -9.87 7.25 -8.17
C ILE A 90 -9.79 8.75 -8.47
N PHE A 91 -8.93 9.17 -9.41
CA PHE A 91 -8.93 10.56 -9.87
C PHE A 91 -10.33 10.95 -10.38
N ASN A 92 -10.93 10.11 -11.23
CA ASN A 92 -12.26 10.35 -11.78
C ASN A 92 -13.34 10.41 -10.70
N ASP A 93 -13.29 9.51 -9.71
CA ASP A 93 -14.27 9.48 -8.61
C ASP A 93 -14.22 10.74 -7.74
N TYR A 94 -13.03 11.26 -7.44
CA TYR A 94 -12.86 12.39 -6.51
C TYR A 94 -12.83 13.77 -7.19
N LEU A 95 -12.24 13.87 -8.38
CA LEU A 95 -12.02 15.14 -9.07
C LEU A 95 -12.99 15.37 -10.23
N GLY A 96 -13.62 14.31 -10.72
CA GLY A 96 -14.35 14.31 -11.97
C GLY A 96 -13.42 14.23 -13.19
N GLU A 97 -14.03 13.96 -14.35
CA GLU A 97 -13.33 13.70 -15.62
C GLU A 97 -12.55 14.94 -16.12
N GLU A 98 -13.11 16.13 -16.00
CA GLU A 98 -12.47 17.38 -16.45
C GLU A 98 -11.13 17.63 -15.73
N ASN A 99 -11.13 17.59 -14.40
CA ASN A 99 -9.92 17.79 -13.60
C ASN A 99 -8.91 16.63 -13.74
N THR A 100 -9.40 15.41 -14.00
CA THR A 100 -8.53 14.26 -14.25
C THR A 100 -7.76 14.43 -15.56
N ASN A 101 -8.38 14.99 -16.60
CA ASN A 101 -7.71 15.31 -17.86
C ASN A 101 -6.61 16.37 -17.70
N ASP A 102 -6.78 17.33 -16.77
CA ASP A 102 -5.74 18.31 -16.47
C ASP A 102 -4.56 17.67 -15.71
N LEU A 103 -4.82 16.77 -14.76
CA LEU A 103 -3.76 15.96 -14.15
C LEU A 103 -3.04 15.08 -15.19
N GLU A 104 -3.76 14.51 -16.16
CA GLU A 104 -3.16 13.69 -17.22
C GLU A 104 -2.12 14.49 -18.02
N LYS A 105 -2.35 15.78 -18.27
CA LYS A 105 -1.38 16.66 -18.94
C LYS A 105 -0.11 16.85 -18.10
N ASP A 106 -0.24 17.00 -16.79
CA ASP A 106 0.91 17.15 -15.90
C ASP A 106 1.72 15.86 -15.77
N PHE A 107 1.06 14.71 -15.63
CA PHE A 107 1.72 13.40 -15.70
C PHE A 107 2.34 13.14 -17.08
N GLY A 108 1.71 13.64 -18.14
CA GLY A 108 2.21 13.55 -19.52
C GLY A 108 3.62 14.12 -19.71
N LYS A 109 4.01 15.11 -18.89
CA LYS A 109 5.36 15.70 -18.91
C LYS A 109 6.45 14.77 -18.38
N ILE A 110 6.07 13.76 -17.60
CA ILE A 110 6.96 12.81 -16.91
C ILE A 110 6.62 11.35 -17.20
N LYS A 111 5.75 11.09 -18.18
CA LYS A 111 5.10 9.79 -18.41
C LYS A 111 6.04 8.59 -18.58
N ASP A 112 7.26 8.86 -19.06
CA ASP A 112 8.30 7.87 -19.37
C ASP A 112 9.30 7.69 -18.22
N GLU A 113 9.27 8.58 -17.21
CA GLU A 113 10.10 8.44 -16.01
C GLU A 113 9.63 7.22 -15.19
N LEU A 114 10.57 6.52 -14.56
CA LEU A 114 10.27 5.42 -13.64
C LEU A 114 9.75 5.99 -12.32
N TYR A 115 8.70 5.36 -11.78
CA TYR A 115 8.08 5.76 -10.52
C TYR A 115 9.08 5.77 -9.36
N GLY A 116 9.91 4.72 -9.26
CA GLY A 116 10.89 4.60 -8.17
C GLY A 116 11.93 5.72 -8.20
N ASP A 117 12.44 6.04 -9.39
CA ASP A 117 13.41 7.13 -9.59
C ASP A 117 12.77 8.49 -9.31
N PHE A 118 11.54 8.70 -9.79
CA PHE A 118 10.75 9.91 -9.54
C PHE A 118 10.56 10.15 -8.04
N ILE A 119 10.05 9.16 -7.29
CA ILE A 119 9.82 9.27 -5.85
C ILE A 119 11.14 9.55 -5.13
N THR A 120 12.20 8.79 -5.44
CA THR A 120 13.52 8.95 -4.82
C THR A 120 14.09 10.35 -5.04
N ASN A 121 13.98 10.89 -6.25
CA ASN A 121 14.50 12.21 -6.58
C ASN A 121 13.76 13.32 -5.83
N VAL A 122 12.42 13.23 -5.72
CA VAL A 122 11.63 14.21 -4.98
C VAL A 122 11.88 14.12 -3.47
N GLU A 123 11.95 12.91 -2.91
CA GLU A 123 12.19 12.73 -1.48
C GLU A 123 13.59 13.21 -1.06
N LYS A 124 14.62 12.93 -1.87
CA LYS A 124 15.96 13.51 -1.68
C LYS A 124 15.96 15.03 -1.76
N ALA A 125 15.23 15.60 -2.72
CA ALA A 125 15.14 17.05 -2.84
C ALA A 125 14.45 17.68 -1.62
N LYS A 126 13.40 17.05 -1.08
CA LYS A 126 12.77 17.49 0.17
C LYS A 126 13.75 17.43 1.35
N GLU A 127 14.45 16.31 1.51
CA GLU A 127 15.43 16.15 2.59
C GLU A 127 16.51 17.25 2.56
N ILE A 128 17.04 17.57 1.37
CA ILE A 128 18.07 18.61 1.21
C ILE A 128 17.52 20.00 1.58
N VAL A 129 16.31 20.33 1.12
CA VAL A 129 15.69 21.66 1.38
C VAL A 129 15.27 21.81 2.83
N GLU A 130 14.73 20.75 3.44
CA GLU A 130 14.25 20.74 4.83
C GLU A 130 15.39 20.55 5.85
N SER A 131 16.62 20.26 5.40
CA SER A 131 17.75 20.06 6.30
C SER A 131 18.19 21.34 6.99
N GLU A 132 18.09 21.34 8.32
CA GLU A 132 18.65 22.38 9.18
C GLU A 132 20.16 22.21 9.41
N THR A 133 20.76 21.13 8.90
CA THR A 133 22.19 20.85 9.03
C THR A 133 23.01 21.61 8.00
N GLY A 134 24.27 21.95 8.33
CA GLY A 134 25.23 22.52 7.39
C GLY A 134 25.82 21.52 6.39
N ASN A 135 25.16 20.37 6.17
CA ASN A 135 25.68 19.26 5.38
C ASN A 135 25.49 19.44 3.86
N PHE A 136 24.71 20.45 3.44
CA PHE A 136 24.41 20.72 2.03
C PHE A 136 24.85 22.12 1.65
N SER A 137 25.47 22.26 0.47
CA SER A 137 25.84 23.56 -0.08
C SER A 137 24.62 24.32 -0.60
N GLU A 138 24.75 25.64 -0.77
CA GLU A 138 23.70 26.47 -1.36
C GLU A 138 23.35 26.04 -2.79
N GLU A 139 24.34 25.57 -3.57
CA GLU A 139 24.09 25.01 -4.90
C GLU A 139 23.23 23.75 -4.83
N GLN A 140 23.50 22.83 -3.88
CA GLN A 140 22.71 21.62 -3.70
C GLN A 140 21.27 21.95 -3.29
N LYS A 141 21.08 22.92 -2.40
CA LYS A 141 19.75 23.41 -2.00
C LYS A 141 18.99 23.99 -3.18
N LYS A 142 19.64 24.84 -3.99
CA LYS A 142 19.04 25.44 -5.18
C LYS A 142 18.67 24.42 -6.25
N GLU A 143 19.48 23.36 -6.42
CA GLU A 143 19.13 22.26 -7.32
C GLU A 143 17.93 21.47 -6.80
N ALA A 144 17.89 21.18 -5.50
CA ALA A 144 16.76 20.51 -4.87
C ALA A 144 15.46 21.33 -4.98
N GLU A 145 15.51 22.65 -4.76
CA GLU A 145 14.37 23.55 -4.98
C GLU A 145 13.80 23.45 -6.39
N LYS A 146 14.67 23.42 -7.43
CA LYS A 146 14.22 23.25 -8.83
C LYS A 146 13.54 21.90 -9.07
N VAL A 147 14.03 20.84 -8.42
CA VAL A 147 13.39 19.51 -8.49
C VAL A 147 12.00 19.58 -7.86
N LEU A 148 11.85 20.24 -6.71
CA LEU A 148 10.55 20.42 -6.03
C LEU A 148 9.60 21.33 -6.81
N GLU A 149 10.08 22.39 -7.44
CA GLU A 149 9.27 23.24 -8.33
C GLU A 149 8.74 22.44 -9.52
N LYS A 150 9.58 21.56 -10.10
CA LYS A 150 9.20 20.74 -11.26
C LYS A 150 8.23 19.61 -10.90
N TYR A 151 8.48 18.91 -9.81
CA TYR A 151 7.83 17.62 -9.51
C TYR A 151 6.96 17.63 -8.26
N GLY A 152 7.07 18.64 -7.40
CA GLY A 152 6.43 18.66 -6.09
C GLY A 152 4.90 18.57 -6.16
N TRP A 153 4.29 19.23 -7.13
CA TRP A 153 2.84 19.16 -7.38
C TRP A 153 2.39 17.74 -7.75
N VAL A 154 3.08 17.10 -8.70
CA VAL A 154 2.76 15.75 -9.15
C VAL A 154 2.97 14.74 -8.01
N TYR A 155 4.08 14.87 -7.28
CA TYR A 155 4.38 14.04 -6.11
C TYR A 155 3.29 14.16 -5.03
N ALA A 156 2.84 15.38 -4.72
CA ALA A 156 1.81 15.60 -3.71
C ALA A 156 0.50 14.91 -4.08
N ASN A 157 0.06 15.02 -5.35
CA ASN A 157 -1.13 14.34 -5.85
C ASN A 157 -0.96 12.82 -5.76
N ILE A 158 0.16 12.27 -6.25
CA ILE A 158 0.44 10.83 -6.19
C ILE A 158 0.32 10.29 -4.76
N LYS A 159 0.94 10.94 -3.77
CA LYS A 159 0.90 10.45 -2.39
C LYS A 159 -0.51 10.48 -1.80
N GLN A 160 -1.30 11.50 -2.13
CA GLN A 160 -2.69 11.59 -1.67
C GLN A 160 -3.56 10.50 -2.31
N PHE A 161 -3.40 10.26 -3.61
CA PHE A 161 -4.20 9.27 -4.32
C PHE A 161 -3.75 7.84 -4.08
N ASP A 162 -2.46 7.59 -3.85
CA ASP A 162 -1.96 6.31 -3.33
C ASP A 162 -2.58 6.02 -1.96
N GLN A 163 -2.68 7.02 -1.08
CA GLN A 163 -3.36 6.86 0.20
C GLN A 163 -4.84 6.50 0.03
N LEU A 164 -5.57 7.21 -0.86
CA LEU A 164 -6.97 6.91 -1.16
C LEU A 164 -7.14 5.51 -1.79
N TYR A 165 -6.23 5.11 -2.67
CA TYR A 165 -6.20 3.78 -3.29
C TYR A 165 -6.04 2.69 -2.24
N MET A 166 -5.07 2.85 -1.34
CA MET A 166 -4.84 1.92 -0.25
C MET A 166 -6.02 1.87 0.71
N ASP A 167 -6.63 3.01 1.02
CA ASP A 167 -7.84 3.06 1.84
C ASP A 167 -9.01 2.32 1.18
N ASP A 168 -9.15 2.39 -0.14
CA ASP A 168 -10.16 1.64 -0.87
C ASP A 168 -9.92 0.12 -0.78
N LEU A 169 -8.68 -0.33 -1.01
CA LEU A 169 -8.30 -1.74 -0.83
C LEU A 169 -8.57 -2.23 0.61
N MET A 170 -8.26 -1.39 1.61
CA MET A 170 -8.53 -1.67 3.02
C MET A 170 -10.02 -1.87 3.33
N LYS A 171 -10.95 -1.20 2.64
CA LYS A 171 -12.40 -1.32 2.92
C LYS A 171 -12.88 -2.76 2.85
N SER A 172 -12.43 -3.52 1.86
CA SER A 172 -12.83 -4.92 1.68
C SER A 172 -12.35 -5.80 2.84
N ILE A 173 -11.10 -5.59 3.29
CA ILE A 173 -10.51 -6.28 4.42
C ILE A 173 -11.22 -5.93 5.72
N ARG A 174 -11.46 -4.64 6.00
CA ARG A 174 -12.17 -4.19 7.22
C ARG A 174 -13.55 -4.83 7.31
N LYS A 175 -14.31 -4.86 6.21
CA LYS A 175 -15.64 -5.50 6.16
C LYS A 175 -15.55 -7.01 6.48
N LYS A 176 -14.59 -7.73 5.88
CA LYS A 176 -14.35 -9.16 6.19
C LYS A 176 -13.95 -9.35 7.66
N SER A 177 -13.05 -8.51 8.18
CA SER A 177 -12.62 -8.51 9.58
C SER A 177 -13.78 -8.37 10.56
N ILE A 178 -14.63 -7.37 10.36
CA ILE A 178 -15.78 -7.10 11.23
C ILE A 178 -16.77 -8.27 11.21
N ARG A 179 -17.10 -8.79 10.02
CA ARG A 179 -18.07 -9.87 9.86
C ARG A 179 -17.63 -11.13 10.60
N GLU A 180 -16.41 -11.57 10.38
CA GLU A 180 -15.89 -12.78 11.04
C GLU A 180 -15.75 -12.59 12.56
N GLY A 181 -15.36 -11.40 13.03
CA GLY A 181 -15.35 -11.11 14.46
C GLY A 181 -16.74 -11.24 15.09
N PHE A 182 -17.79 -10.79 14.40
CA PHE A 182 -19.16 -10.95 14.85
C PHE A 182 -19.62 -12.42 14.86
N ASP A 183 -19.24 -13.19 13.86
CA ASP A 183 -19.58 -14.62 13.78
C ASP A 183 -18.87 -15.43 14.88
N GLN A 184 -17.58 -15.15 15.15
CA GLN A 184 -16.86 -15.75 16.29
C GLN A 184 -17.48 -15.41 17.64
N LEU A 185 -17.98 -14.18 17.83
CA LEU A 185 -18.68 -13.79 19.05
C LEU A 185 -19.98 -14.56 19.22
N LYS A 186 -20.73 -14.80 18.14
CA LYS A 186 -21.95 -15.63 18.17
C LYS A 186 -21.63 -17.07 18.54
N GLU A 187 -20.60 -17.67 17.94
CA GLU A 187 -20.17 -19.03 18.23
C GLU A 187 -19.75 -19.20 19.68
N LYS A 188 -18.93 -18.27 20.21
CA LYS A 188 -18.54 -18.27 21.63
C LYS A 188 -19.75 -18.16 22.57
N ARG A 189 -20.71 -17.30 22.23
CA ARG A 189 -21.93 -17.16 23.03
C ARG A 189 -22.75 -18.45 23.01
N ALA A 190 -22.92 -19.07 21.84
CA ALA A 190 -23.63 -20.34 21.72
C ALA A 190 -22.94 -21.47 22.50
N ALA A 191 -21.60 -21.53 22.48
CA ALA A 191 -20.82 -22.48 23.26
C ALA A 191 -21.01 -22.28 24.77
N ASN A 192 -20.89 -21.05 25.26
CA ASN A 192 -21.09 -20.74 26.68
C ASN A 192 -22.53 -21.04 27.15
N ASP A 193 -23.54 -20.73 26.32
CA ASP A 193 -24.95 -21.03 26.64
C ASP A 193 -25.21 -22.55 26.70
N LEU A 194 -24.48 -23.35 25.89
CA LEU A 194 -24.53 -24.81 25.93
C LEU A 194 -23.88 -25.37 27.20
N GLU A 195 -22.70 -24.88 27.57
CA GLU A 195 -22.00 -25.26 28.80
C GLU A 195 -22.85 -24.95 30.04
N TYR A 196 -23.49 -23.79 30.09
CA TYR A 196 -24.35 -23.40 31.21
C TYR A 196 -25.58 -24.32 31.37
N ARG A 197 -26.14 -24.80 30.25
CA ARG A 197 -27.28 -25.74 30.25
C ARG A 197 -26.88 -27.17 30.62
N GLN A 198 -25.62 -27.56 30.40
CA GLN A 198 -25.11 -28.87 30.79
C GLN A 198 -24.67 -28.92 32.27
N ALA A 199 -24.39 -27.76 32.87
CA ALA A 199 -24.00 -27.61 34.26
C ALA A 199 -25.16 -27.38 35.24
N ALA A 200 -26.39 -27.17 34.74
CA ALA A 200 -27.62 -26.95 35.52
C ALA A 200 -28.50 -28.20 35.56
#